data_AF-A0A1E4E860-F1
#
_entry.id   AF-A0A1E4E860-F1
#
_cell.length_a   1.000
_cell.length_b   1.000
_cell.length_c   1.000
_cell.angle_alpha   90.00
_cell.angle_beta   90.00
_cell.angle_gamma   90.00
#
_symmetry.space_group_name_H-M   'P 1'
#
loop_
_entity.id
_entity.type
_entity.pdbx_description
1 polymer ?
#
loop_
_entity_poly.entity_id
_entity_poly.type
_entity_poly.pdbx_seq_one_letter_code
_entity_poly.pdbx_strand_id
1 'polypeptide(L)'
;MAYYWSIGKINNLSTFSYTVVTVSISYILMIDNPAAFISFAQTWFDSKVHIEAFGTWLYKTHGYAKDGSSIAEDEKAFLNALQAPPVNGAGLKLFRGNAAMNNFTPIKVSSTGQVVANPCN
;
A
#
# COMPACT_ATOMS: atom_id res chain seq x y z
N MET A 1 2.63 -7.13 7.93
CA MET A 1 1.25 -7.40 7.46
C MET A 1 1.14 -8.81 6.87
N ALA A 2 1.77 -9.06 5.72
CA ALA A 2 1.91 -10.36 5.03
C ALA A 2 2.13 -11.57 5.97
N TYR A 3 3.18 -11.51 6.78
CA TYR A 3 3.55 -12.57 7.71
C TYR A 3 2.46 -12.86 8.75
N TYR A 4 1.88 -11.83 9.38
CA TYR A 4 0.82 -12.00 10.38
C TYR A 4 -0.48 -12.55 9.78
N TRP A 5 -0.76 -12.24 8.50
CA TRP A 5 -1.83 -12.90 7.77
C TRP A 5 -1.52 -14.37 7.53
N SER A 6 -0.33 -14.70 7.00
CA SER A 6 0.00 -16.07 6.59
C SER A 6 0.07 -17.05 7.77
N ILE A 7 0.33 -16.57 8.98
CA ILE A 7 0.27 -17.38 10.22
C ILE A 7 -1.09 -17.32 10.93
N GLY A 8 -2.14 -16.81 10.28
CA GLY A 8 -3.52 -16.81 10.81
C GLY A 8 -3.76 -15.86 12.00
N LYS A 9 -2.90 -14.86 12.21
CA LYS A 9 -3.06 -13.87 13.30
C LYS A 9 -3.99 -12.73 12.93
N ILE A 10 -4.39 -12.62 11.66
CA ILE A 10 -5.43 -11.70 11.18
C ILE A 10 -6.70 -12.51 10.93
N ASN A 11 -7.64 -12.45 11.86
CA ASN A 11 -8.88 -13.22 11.89
C ASN A 11 -10.09 -12.47 11.33
N ASN A 12 -10.00 -11.15 11.14
CA ASN A 12 -11.00 -10.36 10.43
C ASN A 12 -10.33 -9.31 9.52
N LEU A 13 -10.36 -9.56 8.21
CA LEU A 13 -9.76 -8.68 7.20
C LEU A 13 -10.50 -7.35 7.07
N SER A 14 -11.81 -7.31 7.34
CA SER A 14 -12.63 -6.10 7.21
C SER A 14 -12.34 -5.04 8.28
N THR A 15 -11.72 -5.44 9.38
CA THR A 15 -11.35 -4.55 10.50
C THR A 15 -9.85 -4.38 10.64
N PHE A 16 -9.06 -4.93 9.71
CA PHE A 16 -7.61 -4.90 9.81
C PHE A 16 -7.04 -3.65 9.12
N SER A 17 -6.37 -2.82 9.90
CA SER A 17 -5.57 -1.69 9.44
C SER A 17 -4.17 -1.76 10.03
N TYR A 18 -3.16 -1.37 9.26
CA TYR A 18 -1.79 -1.20 9.77
C TYR A 18 -1.34 0.25 9.62
N THR A 19 -0.82 0.81 10.70
CA THR A 19 -0.32 2.18 10.73
C THR A 19 1.20 2.18 10.67
N VAL A 20 1.77 2.92 9.73
CA VAL A 20 3.20 3.23 9.68
C VAL A 20 3.37 4.71 10.00
N VAL A 21 4.05 5.01 11.10
CA VAL A 21 4.36 6.38 11.51
C VAL A 21 5.84 6.64 11.21
N THR A 22 6.12 7.63 10.36
CA THR A 22 7.47 8.18 10.17
C THR A 22 7.57 9.54 10.85
N VAL A 23 8.79 10.09 10.95
CA VAL A 23 9.07 11.36 11.64
C VAL A 23 8.30 12.55 11.03
N SER A 24 7.93 12.49 9.74
CA SER A 24 7.24 13.59 9.05
C SER A 24 5.86 13.23 8.48
N ILE A 25 5.58 11.95 8.22
CA ILE A 25 4.31 11.50 7.64
C ILE A 25 3.85 10.20 8.27
N SER A 26 2.54 10.11 8.51
CA SER A 26 1.91 8.87 8.96
C SER A 26 1.02 8.30 7.87
N TYR A 27 0.98 6.98 7.79
CA TYR A 27 0.14 6.25 6.85
C TYR A 27 -0.71 5.22 7.57
N ILE A 28 -1.94 5.04 7.11
CA ILE A 28 -2.72 3.85 7.40
C ILE A 28 -2.93 3.09 6.09
N LEU A 29 -2.55 1.82 6.08
CA LEU A 29 -2.89 0.90 5.01
C LEU A 29 -4.09 0.05 5.45
N MET A 30 -5.19 0.14 4.71
CA MET A 30 -6.41 -0.61 4.97
C MET A 30 -6.74 -1.56 3.82
N ILE A 31 -7.37 -2.67 4.14
CA ILE A 31 -7.98 -3.56 3.16
C ILE A 31 -9.33 -2.97 2.77
N ASP A 32 -9.50 -2.59 1.49
CA ASP A 32 -10.76 -2.03 0.99
C ASP A 32 -11.59 -3.05 0.17
N ASN A 33 -10.93 -4.07 -0.38
CA ASN A 33 -11.58 -5.22 -1.01
C ASN A 33 -10.91 -6.51 -0.52
N PRO A 34 -11.54 -7.23 0.43
CA PRO A 34 -10.97 -8.45 1.02
C PRO A 34 -10.65 -9.54 0.00
N ALA A 35 -11.49 -9.72 -1.04
CA ALA A 35 -11.26 -10.75 -2.04
C ALA A 35 -10.03 -10.43 -2.89
N ALA A 36 -9.91 -9.19 -3.37
CA ALA A 36 -8.73 -8.74 -4.11
C ALA A 36 -7.46 -8.79 -3.26
N PHE A 37 -7.57 -8.43 -1.97
CA PHE A 37 -6.45 -8.54 -1.03
C PHE A 37 -6.01 -9.98 -0.81
N ILE A 38 -6.93 -10.94 -0.67
CA ILE A 38 -6.57 -12.35 -0.54
C ILE A 38 -5.80 -12.82 -1.77
N SER A 39 -6.27 -12.51 -2.98
CA SER A 39 -5.56 -12.89 -4.22
C SER A 39 -4.17 -12.26 -4.31
N PHE A 40 -4.05 -10.97 -3.96
CA PHE A 40 -2.77 -10.28 -3.88
C PHE A 40 -1.84 -10.92 -2.85
N ALA A 41 -2.33 -11.19 -1.64
CA ALA A 41 -1.54 -11.75 -0.55
C ALA A 41 -1.09 -13.19 -0.84
N GLN A 42 -1.93 -14.00 -1.48
CA GLN A 42 -1.55 -15.35 -1.92
C GLN A 42 -0.49 -15.33 -3.02
N THR A 43 -0.48 -14.29 -3.88
CA THR A 43 0.49 -14.18 -4.97
C THR A 43 1.85 -13.69 -4.47
N TRP A 44 1.83 -12.67 -3.60
CA TRP A 44 3.06 -11.94 -3.25
C TRP A 44 3.53 -12.16 -1.82
N PHE A 45 2.65 -12.60 -0.91
CA PHE A 45 2.89 -12.56 0.54
C PHE A 45 2.72 -13.92 1.25
N ASP A 46 2.61 -15.03 0.51
CA ASP A 46 2.53 -16.39 1.03
C ASP A 46 3.86 -16.91 1.61
N SER A 47 4.99 -16.32 1.22
CA SER A 47 6.34 -16.72 1.62
C SER A 47 7.29 -15.54 1.74
N LYS A 48 8.38 -15.72 2.50
CA LYS A 48 9.45 -14.71 2.60
C LYS A 48 10.04 -14.34 1.23
N VAL A 49 10.24 -15.34 0.37
CA VAL A 49 10.79 -15.15 -0.98
C VAL A 49 9.89 -14.28 -1.83
N HIS A 50 8.57 -14.51 -1.81
CA HIS A 50 7.63 -13.67 -2.57
C HIS A 50 7.53 -12.25 -2.01
N ILE A 51 7.64 -12.07 -0.68
CA ILE A 51 7.68 -10.72 -0.08
C ILE A 51 8.92 -9.95 -0.57
N GLU A 52 10.09 -10.61 -0.60
CA GLU A 52 11.34 -10.03 -1.12
C GLU A 52 11.25 -9.74 -2.63
N ALA A 53 10.61 -10.64 -3.39
CA ALA A 53 10.36 -10.46 -4.82
C ALA A 53 9.44 -9.25 -5.09
N PHE A 54 8.39 -9.07 -4.29
CA PHE A 54 7.51 -7.90 -4.38
C PHE A 54 8.27 -6.61 -4.10
N GLY A 55 9.10 -6.57 -3.05
CA GLY A 55 9.96 -5.42 -2.75
C GLY A 55 10.94 -5.11 -3.89
N THR A 56 11.55 -6.15 -4.46
CA THR A 56 12.45 -6.01 -5.62
C THR A 56 11.72 -5.48 -6.85
N TRP A 57 10.51 -5.98 -7.13
CA TRP A 57 9.67 -5.53 -8.23
C TRP A 57 9.23 -4.07 -8.06
N LEU A 58 8.78 -3.69 -6.86
CA LEU A 58 8.47 -2.30 -6.51
C LEU A 58 9.63 -1.35 -6.81
N TYR A 59 10.83 -1.70 -6.35
CA TYR A 59 12.02 -0.88 -6.56
C TYR A 59 12.43 -0.82 -8.03
N LYS A 60 12.58 -1.97 -8.70
CA LYS A 60 13.11 -2.04 -10.06
C LYS A 60 12.13 -1.53 -11.10
N THR A 61 10.86 -1.93 -11.01
CA THR A 61 9.83 -1.66 -12.03
C THR A 61 9.11 -0.34 -11.79
N HIS A 62 8.83 -0.01 -10.52
CA HIS A 62 8.06 1.20 -10.18
C HIS A 62 8.91 2.34 -9.62
N GLY A 63 10.19 2.08 -9.32
CA GLY A 63 11.08 3.11 -8.80
C GLY A 63 10.82 3.50 -7.35
N TYR A 64 10.09 2.68 -6.60
CA TYR A 64 9.81 2.92 -5.19
C TYR A 64 11.11 2.96 -4.37
N ALA A 65 11.28 3.97 -3.53
CA ALA A 65 12.42 4.18 -2.65
C ALA A 65 13.77 4.22 -3.39
N LYS A 66 13.79 4.77 -4.61
CA LYS A 66 15.05 5.06 -5.32
C LYS A 66 15.76 6.25 -4.68
N ASP A 67 17.08 6.23 -4.68
CA ASP A 67 17.89 7.33 -4.13
C ASP A 67 17.49 8.68 -4.74
N GLY A 68 17.23 9.66 -3.87
CA GLY A 68 16.78 11.00 -4.26
C GLY A 68 15.27 11.13 -4.53
N SER A 69 14.48 10.05 -4.41
CA SER A 69 13.02 10.13 -4.54
C SER A 69 12.41 10.97 -3.43
N SER A 70 11.53 11.87 -3.81
CA SER A 70 10.66 12.57 -2.88
C SER A 70 9.56 11.64 -2.37
N ILE A 71 8.98 11.98 -1.23
CA ILE A 71 7.83 11.25 -0.66
C ILE A 71 6.70 11.12 -1.68
N ALA A 72 6.38 12.19 -2.42
CA ALA A 72 5.30 12.18 -3.40
C ALA A 72 5.57 11.21 -4.56
N GLU A 73 6.84 11.03 -4.95
CA GLU A 73 7.25 10.06 -5.97
C GLU A 73 7.12 8.64 -5.45
N ASP A 74 7.52 8.38 -4.20
CA ASP A 74 7.38 7.06 -3.58
C ASP A 74 5.91 6.66 -3.40
N GLU A 75 5.06 7.59 -2.98
CA GLU A 75 3.62 7.35 -2.86
C GLU A 75 2.99 7.05 -4.23
N LYS A 76 3.38 7.81 -5.27
CA LYS A 76 2.95 7.58 -6.64
C LYS A 76 3.40 6.21 -7.12
N ALA A 77 4.66 5.85 -6.92
CA ALA A 77 5.23 4.56 -7.31
C ALA A 77 4.49 3.41 -6.64
N PHE A 78 4.27 3.50 -5.32
CA PHE A 78 3.55 2.49 -4.55
C PHE A 78 2.10 2.35 -5.01
N LEU A 79 1.35 3.46 -5.10
CA LEU A 79 -0.06 3.42 -5.52
C LEU A 79 -0.23 2.88 -6.94
N ASN A 80 0.67 3.24 -7.88
CA ASN A 80 0.65 2.68 -9.23
C ASN A 80 0.95 1.19 -9.23
N ALA A 81 1.91 0.73 -8.43
CA ALA A 81 2.25 -0.68 -8.34
C ALA A 81 1.08 -1.52 -7.81
N LEU A 82 0.29 -1.02 -6.86
CA LEU A 82 -0.90 -1.71 -6.37
C LEU A 82 -1.99 -1.88 -7.44
N GLN A 83 -1.94 -1.12 -8.54
CA GLN A 83 -2.91 -1.17 -9.64
C GLN A 83 -2.34 -1.83 -10.91
N ALA A 84 -1.01 -1.92 -11.04
CA ALA A 84 -0.34 -2.41 -12.24
C ALA A 84 -0.33 -3.95 -12.31
N PRO A 85 -0.25 -4.53 -13.52
CA PRO A 85 0.05 -5.96 -13.68
C PRO A 85 1.41 -6.31 -13.03
N PRO A 86 1.53 -7.48 -12.40
CA PRO A 86 0.52 -8.55 -12.32
C PRO A 86 -0.43 -8.39 -11.11
N VAL A 87 -0.30 -7.35 -10.29
CA VAL A 87 -1.12 -7.12 -9.10
C VAL A 87 -2.58 -6.86 -9.47
N ASN A 88 -2.83 -6.02 -10.49
CA ASN A 88 -4.17 -5.72 -11.02
C ASN A 88 -5.21 -5.33 -9.94
N GLY A 89 -4.80 -4.55 -8.94
CA GLY A 89 -5.64 -4.13 -7.83
C GLY A 89 -5.43 -4.99 -6.58
N ALA A 90 -4.62 -4.49 -5.65
CA ALA A 90 -4.24 -5.21 -4.43
C ALA A 90 -5.35 -5.31 -3.35
N GLY A 91 -6.53 -4.71 -3.55
CA GLY A 91 -7.55 -4.58 -2.49
C GLY A 91 -7.07 -3.79 -1.27
N LEU A 92 -6.14 -2.87 -1.49
CA LEU A 92 -5.53 -2.02 -0.47
C LEU A 92 -5.77 -0.55 -0.78
N LYS A 93 -6.06 0.23 0.27
CA LYS A 93 -6.18 1.68 0.21
C LYS A 93 -5.21 2.32 1.20
N LEU A 94 -4.46 3.32 0.73
CA LEU A 94 -3.50 4.06 1.51
C LEU A 94 -4.13 5.38 1.98
N PHE A 95 -4.03 5.66 3.27
CA PHE A 95 -4.49 6.89 3.90
C PHE A 95 -3.28 7.66 4.41
N ARG A 96 -3.18 8.94 4.06
CA ARG A 96 -2.12 9.84 4.51
C ARG A 96 -2.62 10.66 5.70
N GLY A 97 -1.84 10.68 6.77
CA GLY A 97 -2.01 11.56 7.91
C GLY A 97 -1.63 13.00 7.57
N ASN A 98 -2.34 13.97 8.13
CA ASN A 98 -1.89 15.37 8.11
C ASN A 98 -0.66 15.57 9.03
N ALA A 99 -0.05 16.76 8.98
CA ALA A 99 1.14 17.07 9.79
C ALA A 99 0.90 16.94 11.31
N ALA A 100 -0.34 17.19 11.76
CA ALA A 100 -0.74 17.03 13.16
C ALA A 100 -1.07 15.57 13.54
N MET A 101 -1.04 14.64 12.57
CA MET A 101 -1.36 13.21 12.72
C MET A 101 -2.73 12.92 13.36
N ASN A 102 -3.68 13.85 13.26
CA ASN A 102 -5.01 13.74 13.86
C ASN A 102 -6.13 13.49 12.83
N ASN A 103 -5.80 13.53 11.54
CA ASN A 103 -6.72 13.20 10.46
C ASN A 103 -6.01 12.42 9.35
N PHE A 104 -6.67 11.39 8.82
CA PHE A 104 -6.16 10.51 7.78
C PHE A 104 -7.08 10.54 6.56
N THR A 105 -6.55 10.95 5.41
CA THR A 105 -7.32 11.04 4.16
C THR A 105 -6.82 9.99 3.17
N PRO A 106 -7.71 9.19 2.56
CA PRO A 106 -7.31 8.27 1.50
C PRO A 106 -6.68 9.03 0.33
N ILE A 107 -5.64 8.46 -0.27
CA ILE A 107 -4.96 9.05 -1.44
C ILE A 107 -5.02 8.10 -2.63
N LYS A 108 -4.95 8.67 -3.84
CA LYS A 108 -4.87 7.93 -5.11
C LYS A 108 -3.98 8.65 -6.10
N VAL A 109 -3.62 7.98 -7.18
CA VAL A 109 -3.05 8.63 -8.37
C VAL A 109 -4.21 9.13 -9.24
N SER A 110 -4.21 10.41 -9.60
CA SER A 110 -5.18 11.03 -10.50
C SER A 110 -4.97 10.55 -11.95
N SER A 111 -5.92 10.86 -12.83
CA SER A 111 -5.77 10.65 -14.29
C SER A 111 -4.58 11.41 -14.89
N THR A 112 -4.13 12.47 -14.23
CA THR A 112 -2.95 13.27 -14.61
C THR A 112 -1.64 12.76 -13.99
N GLY A 113 -1.68 11.64 -13.25
CA GLY A 113 -0.51 11.04 -12.66
C GLY A 113 0.00 11.74 -11.38
N GLN A 114 -0.83 12.54 -10.73
CA GLN A 114 -0.51 13.22 -9.47
C GLN A 114 -1.13 12.50 -8.28
N VAL A 115 -0.47 12.52 -7.12
CA VAL A 115 -1.05 11.97 -5.89
C VAL A 115 -2.04 12.98 -5.30
N VAL A 116 -3.31 12.59 -5.20
CA VAL A 116 -4.41 13.46 -4.76
C VAL A 116 -5.24 12.76 -3.68
N ALA A 117 -5.96 13.56 -2.89
CA ALA A 117 -6.96 13.04 -1.96
C ALA A 117 -8.08 12.29 -2.72
N ASN A 118 -8.58 11.22 -2.11
CA ASN A 118 -9.66 10.39 -2.62
C ASN A 118 -10.76 10.17 -1.55
N PRO A 119 -11.29 11.25 -0.95
CA PRO A 119 -12.29 11.12 0.11
C PRO A 119 -13.46 10.26 -0.38
N CYS A 120 -13.93 9.35 0.48
CA CYS A 120 -15.19 8.66 0.22
C CYS A 120 -16.31 9.69 0.32
N ASN A 121 -17.11 9.81 -0.74
CA ASN A 121 -18.43 10.43 -0.67
C ASN A 121 -19.46 9.34 -0.35
#